data_AF-G8ZVE7-F1
#
_entry.id   AF-G8ZVE7-F1
#
_cell.length_a   1.000
_cell.length_b   1.000
_cell.length_c   1.000
_cell.angle_alpha   90.00
_cell.angle_beta   90.00
_cell.angle_gamma   90.00
#
_symmetry.space_group_name_H-M   'P 1'
#
loop_
_entity.id
_entity.type
_entity.pdbx_description
1 polymer ?
#
loop_
_entity_poly.entity_id
_entity_poly.type
_entity_poly.pdbx_seq_one_letter_code
_entity_poly.pdbx_strand_id
1 'polypeptide(L)'
;MAKKSRSSSKKSTPVGTPSGTPKGTPTKKNKVKSKPVAKKPAPSLTAVPRERIARSIQQLRKFEQKEEASESQSLLDDDDELNQLVQLIVVNNTSFTGANKQFKLKLATVKHSLYSAWNAASETSIKDFKVLLIVKDSDVNKISADDLIQEGQEKQVQVEIIGGKHLKTNYKEYERRRAFLSEFSLILADDNIITTLPKLLGGKAYNKLETTPIGIRAYANKQFSKKTLVNSFNKIYTSKLPVKLPRGTTVNVHLGNLAWFKDQQFVDNIELLLKEFIDNYSIRSVFVKCNNSPVLPLYYNQDVLDEISSKKQQEKREVPEDQLVDIDGVKVQLSTFDQALMEIANPDDVKDIFAKKINAAKRQRADDKEPETETVKKAKN
;
A
#
# COMPACT_ATOMS: atom_id res chain seq x y z
N MET A 1 68.01 -3.40 30.54
CA MET A 1 68.01 -4.86 30.38
C MET A 1 66.91 -5.20 29.36
N ALA A 2 67.29 -5.46 28.11
CA ALA A 2 67.31 -6.79 27.46
C ALA A 2 65.89 -7.32 27.17
N LYS A 3 65.44 -7.69 25.95
CA LYS A 3 66.11 -8.14 24.71
C LYS A 3 65.06 -8.18 23.55
N LYS A 4 65.51 -7.84 22.33
CA LYS A 4 65.34 -8.53 21.02
C LYS A 4 63.91 -8.75 20.44
N SER A 5 63.64 -8.72 19.13
CA SER A 5 64.46 -8.49 17.92
C SER A 5 63.56 -8.37 16.67
N ARG A 6 64.11 -7.70 15.67
CA ARG A 6 63.69 -7.39 14.29
C ARG A 6 63.45 -8.59 13.32
N SER A 7 62.57 -8.30 12.35
CA SER A 7 62.70 -8.38 10.86
C SER A 7 62.37 -9.63 10.02
N SER A 8 61.57 -9.36 8.96
CA SER A 8 61.69 -9.74 7.52
C SER A 8 61.60 -11.22 7.12
N SER A 9 61.11 -11.67 5.96
CA SER A 9 60.36 -11.15 4.79
C SER A 9 60.17 -12.33 3.80
N LYS A 10 59.17 -12.24 2.90
CA LYS A 10 59.08 -12.82 1.52
C LYS A 10 58.72 -14.31 1.25
N LYS A 11 57.62 -14.45 0.48
CA LYS A 11 57.37 -15.25 -0.77
C LYS A 11 57.96 -16.66 -0.93
N SER A 12 57.10 -17.66 -1.23
CA SER A 12 56.84 -18.20 -2.61
C SER A 12 56.26 -19.63 -2.59
N THR A 13 55.34 -19.90 -3.53
CA THR A 13 54.85 -21.23 -3.98
C THR A 13 55.99 -22.16 -4.46
N PRO A 14 55.75 -23.48 -4.61
CA PRO A 14 55.50 -23.99 -5.97
C PRO A 14 54.53 -25.18 -6.11
N VAL A 15 54.16 -25.37 -7.37
CA VAL A 15 53.36 -26.39 -8.06
C VAL A 15 53.98 -27.79 -8.01
N GLY A 16 53.14 -28.85 -8.13
CA GLY A 16 53.61 -30.18 -8.56
C GLY A 16 52.56 -31.29 -8.47
N THR A 17 51.84 -31.56 -9.58
CA THR A 17 51.22 -32.87 -9.90
C THR A 17 52.28 -33.75 -10.59
N PRO A 18 52.20 -35.11 -10.59
CA PRO A 18 51.38 -35.79 -11.62
C PRO A 18 50.87 -37.23 -11.33
N SER A 19 49.90 -37.63 -12.16
CA SER A 19 49.65 -38.98 -12.73
C SER A 19 48.87 -40.05 -11.95
N GLY A 20 47.96 -40.72 -12.69
CA GLY A 20 47.62 -42.13 -12.45
C GLY A 20 46.14 -42.50 -12.30
N THR A 21 45.35 -42.52 -13.38
CA THR A 21 44.15 -43.39 -13.49
C THR A 21 44.58 -44.80 -13.91
N PRO A 22 43.89 -45.88 -13.48
CA PRO A 22 42.79 -46.40 -14.31
C PRO A 22 41.56 -46.95 -13.57
N LYS A 23 40.48 -47.00 -14.36
CA LYS A 23 39.13 -47.59 -14.16
C LYS A 23 39.06 -48.90 -13.38
N GLY A 24 37.96 -49.08 -12.63
CA GLY A 24 37.42 -50.39 -12.28
C GLY A 24 36.23 -50.33 -11.29
N THR A 25 35.00 -50.39 -11.79
CA THR A 25 33.79 -50.71 -10.99
C THR A 25 33.65 -52.23 -10.87
N PRO A 26 33.14 -52.79 -9.76
CA PRO A 26 31.70 -53.11 -9.74
C PRO A 26 30.98 -53.04 -8.36
N THR A 27 29.69 -52.72 -8.46
CA THR A 27 28.50 -52.93 -7.58
C THR A 27 28.56 -53.84 -6.33
N LYS A 28 28.03 -53.37 -5.17
CA LYS A 28 26.74 -53.80 -4.51
C LYS A 28 26.54 -53.31 -3.05
N LYS A 29 25.36 -52.72 -2.80
CA LYS A 29 24.40 -52.78 -1.66
C LYS A 29 24.76 -52.34 -0.21
N ASN A 30 24.04 -51.28 0.21
CA ASN A 30 23.34 -50.99 1.50
C ASN A 30 24.04 -51.07 2.87
N LYS A 31 24.10 -49.92 3.58
CA LYS A 31 23.41 -49.72 4.88
C LYS A 31 23.38 -48.25 5.34
N VAL A 32 22.24 -47.90 5.92
CA VAL A 32 21.79 -46.61 6.46
C VAL A 32 22.65 -46.13 7.64
N LYS A 33 23.00 -44.83 7.68
CA LYS A 33 23.15 -44.04 8.93
C LYS A 33 22.70 -42.60 8.72
N SER A 34 21.74 -42.20 9.55
CA SER A 34 21.10 -40.90 9.70
C SER A 34 21.82 -40.03 10.73
N LYS A 35 21.87 -38.71 10.48
CA LYS A 35 21.89 -37.55 11.42
C LYS A 35 22.50 -36.31 10.70
N PRO A 36 22.20 -35.07 11.11
CA PRO A 36 20.91 -34.46 11.39
C PRO A 36 20.72 -33.13 10.61
N VAL A 37 19.49 -32.66 10.66
CA VAL A 37 18.95 -31.39 10.15
C VAL A 37 19.87 -30.17 10.38
N ALA A 38 20.24 -29.50 9.29
CA ALA A 38 20.39 -28.05 9.28
C ALA A 38 19.22 -27.49 8.45
N LYS A 39 18.17 -27.06 9.14
CA LYS A 39 17.09 -26.25 8.57
C LYS A 39 17.76 -25.03 7.95
N LYS A 40 17.87 -24.99 6.62
CA LYS A 40 18.04 -23.74 5.92
C LYS A 40 16.86 -22.85 6.31
N PRO A 41 17.09 -21.62 6.80
CA PRO A 41 16.00 -20.68 6.99
C PRO A 41 15.26 -20.52 5.66
N ALA A 42 13.93 -20.41 5.76
CA ALA A 42 13.02 -20.20 4.64
C ALA A 42 13.54 -19.09 3.68
N PRO A 43 13.26 -19.17 2.37
CA PRO A 43 13.81 -18.23 1.42
C PRO A 43 13.19 -16.84 1.62
N SER A 44 13.91 -15.95 2.31
CA SER A 44 13.67 -14.51 2.30
C SER A 44 14.31 -13.87 1.05
N LEU A 45 13.99 -14.42 -0.14
CA LEU A 45 14.54 -13.99 -1.42
C LEU A 45 13.39 -13.59 -2.36
N THR A 46 13.06 -12.30 -2.32
CA THR A 46 12.33 -11.55 -3.36
C THR A 46 10.95 -12.11 -3.74
N ALA A 47 9.91 -11.75 -2.99
CA ALA A 47 8.52 -12.19 -3.22
C ALA A 47 7.99 -11.97 -4.66
N VAL A 48 8.60 -11.06 -5.43
CA VAL A 48 8.30 -10.84 -6.85
C VAL A 48 9.59 -10.84 -7.67
N PRO A 49 9.69 -11.64 -8.75
CA PRO A 49 10.84 -11.62 -9.65
C PRO A 49 11.03 -10.24 -10.29
N ARG A 50 12.23 -9.66 -10.17
CA ARG A 50 12.59 -8.36 -10.75
C ARG A 50 12.34 -8.32 -12.27
N GLU A 51 12.61 -9.41 -12.96
CA GLU A 51 12.37 -9.55 -14.40
C GLU A 51 10.90 -9.37 -14.78
N ARG A 52 9.98 -9.86 -13.95
CA ARG A 52 8.54 -9.72 -14.20
C ARG A 52 8.14 -8.24 -14.19
N ILE A 53 8.61 -7.50 -13.19
CA ILE A 53 8.35 -6.06 -13.04
C ILE A 53 8.94 -5.30 -14.25
N ALA A 54 10.17 -5.61 -14.63
CA ALA A 54 10.84 -4.97 -15.78
C ALA A 54 10.08 -5.22 -17.09
N ARG A 55 9.66 -6.46 -17.35
CA ARG A 55 8.84 -6.81 -18.53
C ARG A 55 7.50 -6.09 -18.50
N SER A 56 6.83 -6.01 -17.35
CA SER A 56 5.56 -5.30 -17.22
C SER A 56 5.70 -3.82 -17.59
N ILE A 57 6.71 -3.12 -17.07
CA ILE A 57 6.94 -1.69 -17.38
C ILE A 57 7.26 -1.49 -18.87
N GLN A 58 8.10 -2.36 -19.44
CA GLN A 58 8.41 -2.31 -20.87
C GLN A 58 7.18 -2.52 -21.76
N GLN A 59 6.30 -3.46 -21.38
CA GLN A 59 5.06 -3.69 -22.12
C GLN A 59 4.08 -2.51 -21.97
N LEU A 60 4.00 -1.88 -20.79
CA LEU A 60 3.21 -0.66 -20.62
C LEU A 60 3.71 0.48 -21.50
N ARG A 61 5.02 0.72 -21.54
CA ARG A 61 5.62 1.74 -22.43
C ARG A 61 5.33 1.45 -23.91
N LYS A 62 5.37 0.19 -24.33
CA LYS A 62 5.01 -0.21 -25.70
C LYS A 62 3.52 -0.05 -26.00
N PHE A 63 2.66 -0.26 -25.00
CA PHE A 63 1.21 -0.10 -25.13
C PHE A 63 0.86 1.37 -25.35
N GLU A 64 1.38 2.26 -24.51
CA GLU A 64 1.14 3.71 -24.63
C GLU A 64 1.66 4.26 -25.98
N GLN A 65 2.86 3.87 -26.41
CA GLN A 65 3.39 4.26 -27.74
C GLN A 65 2.53 3.78 -28.91
N LYS A 66 1.80 2.67 -28.74
CA LYS A 66 0.90 2.15 -29.76
C LYS A 66 -0.44 2.89 -29.76
N GLU A 67 -0.97 3.22 -28.58
CA GLU A 67 -2.21 3.97 -28.42
C GLU A 67 -2.05 5.42 -28.94
N GLU A 68 -0.94 6.09 -28.63
CA GLU A 68 -0.60 7.42 -29.16
C GLU A 68 -0.57 7.44 -30.69
N ALA A 69 -0.05 6.37 -31.31
CA ALA A 69 -0.03 6.25 -32.77
C ALA A 69 -1.44 6.07 -33.38
N SER A 70 -2.39 5.50 -32.62
CA SER A 70 -3.77 5.31 -33.06
C SER A 70 -4.70 6.49 -32.77
N GLU A 71 -4.44 7.28 -31.72
CA GLU A 71 -5.32 8.39 -31.27
C GLU A 71 -4.94 9.78 -31.83
N SER A 72 -4.07 9.85 -32.84
CA SER A 72 -3.48 11.07 -33.44
C SER A 72 -4.45 12.07 -34.13
N GLN A 73 -5.73 12.13 -33.75
CA GLN A 73 -6.72 13.08 -34.24
C GLN A 73 -7.38 13.96 -33.14
N SER A 74 -6.92 13.90 -31.89
CA SER A 74 -7.37 14.79 -30.81
C SER A 74 -6.46 16.01 -30.68
N LEU A 75 -7.05 17.21 -30.61
CA LEU A 75 -6.35 18.51 -30.50
C LEU A 75 -6.03 18.90 -29.04
N LEU A 76 -6.23 17.98 -28.08
CA LEU A 76 -6.02 18.21 -26.65
C LEU A 76 -4.91 17.29 -26.13
N ASP A 77 -3.67 17.80 -26.12
CA ASP A 77 -2.48 17.10 -25.61
C ASP A 77 -2.56 16.78 -24.10
N ASP A 78 -3.49 17.39 -23.36
CA ASP A 78 -3.66 17.22 -21.91
C ASP A 78 -4.11 15.81 -21.48
N ASP A 79 -4.88 15.11 -22.33
CA ASP A 79 -5.36 13.76 -22.01
C ASP A 79 -4.21 12.74 -22.07
N ASP A 80 -3.22 12.94 -22.93
CA ASP A 80 -2.07 12.05 -23.11
C ASP A 80 -1.16 12.04 -21.86
N GLU A 81 -0.88 13.20 -21.26
CA GLU A 81 -0.10 13.28 -20.01
C GLU A 81 -0.78 12.55 -18.86
N LEU A 82 -2.12 12.58 -18.80
CA LEU A 82 -2.91 11.88 -17.79
C LEU A 82 -2.96 10.38 -18.06
N ASN A 83 -2.98 9.94 -19.32
CA ASN A 83 -3.03 8.53 -19.69
C ASN A 83 -1.76 7.77 -19.28
N GLN A 84 -0.59 8.41 -19.42
CA GLN A 84 0.72 7.87 -19.09
C GLN A 84 1.03 7.76 -17.58
N LEU A 85 0.09 8.12 -16.69
CA LEU A 85 0.25 7.99 -15.24
C LEU A 85 0.23 6.53 -14.80
N VAL A 86 1.37 6.06 -14.28
CA VAL A 86 1.54 4.71 -13.74
C VAL A 86 1.01 4.62 -12.33
N GLN A 87 0.23 3.57 -12.09
CA GLN A 87 -0.41 3.25 -10.82
C GLN A 87 -0.11 1.81 -10.42
N LEU A 88 0.18 1.61 -9.14
CA LEU A 88 0.32 0.31 -8.50
C LEU A 88 -0.91 0.07 -7.62
N ILE A 89 -1.72 -0.89 -8.02
CA ILE A 89 -2.90 -1.32 -7.27
C ILE A 89 -2.50 -2.47 -6.36
N VAL A 90 -2.62 -2.25 -5.05
CA VAL A 90 -2.36 -3.26 -4.03
C VAL A 90 -3.69 -3.70 -3.44
N VAL A 91 -3.99 -5.00 -3.53
CA VAL A 91 -5.21 -5.59 -2.98
C VAL A 91 -4.85 -6.39 -1.74
N ASN A 92 -5.35 -5.94 -0.60
CA ASN A 92 -5.32 -6.66 0.66
C ASN A 92 -6.54 -7.57 0.79
N ASN A 93 -6.45 -8.51 1.70
CA ASN A 93 -7.56 -9.35 2.12
C ASN A 93 -8.58 -8.55 2.95
N THR A 94 -8.08 -7.86 3.98
CA THR A 94 -8.90 -7.09 4.90
C THR A 94 -8.83 -5.59 4.60
N SER A 95 -9.73 -4.83 5.22
CA SER A 95 -9.73 -3.37 5.16
C SER A 95 -8.42 -2.78 5.69
N PHE A 96 -7.76 -1.91 4.91
CA PHE A 96 -6.48 -1.29 5.30
C PHE A 96 -6.57 -0.42 6.56
N THR A 97 -7.70 0.27 6.77
CA THR A 97 -7.89 1.19 7.91
C THR A 97 -8.96 0.70 8.91
N GLY A 98 -9.47 -0.52 8.72
CA GLY A 98 -10.61 -1.04 9.49
C GLY A 98 -11.87 -0.17 9.36
N ALA A 99 -12.60 -0.02 10.47
CA ALA A 99 -13.88 0.71 10.50
C ALA A 99 -13.74 2.24 10.40
N ASN A 100 -12.58 2.82 10.72
CA ASN A 100 -12.40 4.29 10.78
C ASN A 100 -11.77 4.84 9.49
N LYS A 101 -12.20 6.03 9.06
CA LYS A 101 -11.55 6.76 7.94
C LYS A 101 -10.27 7.37 8.47
N GLN A 102 -9.14 7.08 7.83
CA GLN A 102 -7.87 7.73 8.11
C GLN A 102 -7.55 8.71 6.98
N PHE A 103 -7.46 10.00 7.32
CA PHE A 103 -7.07 11.06 6.38
C PHE A 103 -5.56 11.28 6.35
N LYS A 104 -4.81 10.63 7.25
CA LYS A 104 -3.35 10.70 7.30
C LYS A 104 -2.77 9.83 6.20
N LEU A 105 -1.91 10.42 5.37
CA LEU A 105 -1.18 9.70 4.34
C LEU A 105 -0.06 8.86 4.97
N LYS A 106 0.07 7.60 4.53
CA LYS A 106 1.23 6.76 4.84
C LYS A 106 2.37 7.14 3.91
N LEU A 107 3.58 7.27 4.45
CA LEU A 107 4.77 7.63 3.67
C LEU A 107 5.59 6.37 3.40
N ALA A 108 5.37 5.77 2.23
CA ALA A 108 6.11 4.59 1.79
C ALA A 108 7.53 4.98 1.31
N THR A 109 8.49 4.09 1.47
CA THR A 109 9.90 4.35 1.18
C THR A 109 10.23 4.01 -0.27
N VAL A 110 10.91 4.94 -0.95
CA VAL A 110 11.24 4.83 -2.38
C VAL A 110 12.69 5.22 -2.60
N LYS A 111 13.36 4.59 -3.57
CA LYS A 111 14.78 4.82 -3.88
C LYS A 111 14.99 6.08 -4.72
N HIS A 112 14.16 6.27 -5.74
CA HIS A 112 14.20 7.41 -6.64
C HIS A 112 13.03 8.36 -6.37
N SER A 113 13.34 9.65 -6.19
CA SER A 113 12.36 10.69 -5.85
C SER A 113 11.37 10.96 -6.98
N LEU A 114 10.06 10.87 -6.66
CA LEU A 114 8.97 11.31 -7.54
C LEU A 114 9.06 12.82 -7.83
N TYR A 115 9.24 13.61 -6.78
CA TYR A 115 9.10 15.07 -6.84
C TYR A 115 10.24 15.74 -7.59
N SER A 116 11.45 15.20 -7.53
CA SER A 116 12.57 15.69 -8.31
C SER A 116 12.33 15.52 -9.81
N ALA A 117 11.80 14.35 -10.21
CA ALA A 117 11.50 14.08 -11.61
C ALA A 117 10.29 14.90 -12.10
N TRP A 118 9.29 15.07 -11.24
CA TRP A 118 8.16 15.97 -11.52
C TRP A 118 8.66 17.40 -11.75
N ASN A 119 9.46 17.96 -10.82
CA ASN A 119 9.96 19.33 -10.96
C ASN A 119 10.77 19.54 -12.24
N ALA A 120 11.51 18.52 -12.69
CA ALA A 120 12.22 18.56 -13.95
C ALA A 120 11.27 18.60 -15.17
N ALA A 121 10.17 17.84 -15.12
CA ALA A 121 9.18 17.74 -16.19
C ALA A 121 8.12 18.85 -16.17
N SER A 122 7.84 19.49 -15.03
CA SER A 122 6.81 20.53 -14.92
C SER A 122 7.15 21.80 -15.67
N GLU A 123 8.42 22.04 -16.01
CA GLU A 123 8.83 23.21 -16.81
C GLU A 123 8.26 23.15 -18.24
N THR A 124 8.04 21.94 -18.77
CA THR A 124 7.42 21.75 -20.08
C THR A 124 5.91 21.61 -20.01
N SER A 125 5.36 21.27 -18.84
CA SER A 125 3.92 21.12 -18.64
C SER A 125 3.26 22.44 -18.26
N ILE A 126 1.95 22.55 -18.51
CA ILE A 126 1.17 23.78 -18.21
C ILE A 126 1.07 24.05 -16.69
N LYS A 127 1.20 22.99 -15.87
CA LYS A 127 1.13 23.07 -14.41
C LYS A 127 2.52 23.05 -13.79
N ASP A 128 2.93 24.21 -13.28
CA ASP A 128 4.16 24.37 -12.48
C ASP A 128 4.14 23.52 -11.19
N PHE A 129 5.30 22.98 -10.83
CA PHE A 129 5.48 22.29 -9.57
C PHE A 129 5.66 23.27 -8.41
N LYS A 130 4.60 23.48 -7.62
CA LYS A 130 4.60 24.34 -6.43
C LYS A 130 4.37 23.55 -5.15
N VAL A 131 5.13 23.91 -4.11
CA VAL A 131 5.05 23.30 -2.78
C VAL A 131 4.42 24.28 -1.80
N LEU A 132 3.43 23.82 -1.04
CA LEU A 132 2.81 24.58 0.04
C LEU A 132 3.24 24.03 1.38
N LEU A 133 3.75 24.88 2.27
CA LEU A 133 4.06 24.53 3.65
C LEU A 133 3.14 25.27 4.62
N ILE A 134 2.29 24.52 5.33
CA ILE A 134 1.36 25.05 6.33
C ILE A 134 1.97 24.91 7.73
N VAL A 135 2.22 26.05 8.39
CA VAL A 135 2.86 26.12 9.70
C VAL A 135 2.01 26.93 10.68
N LYS A 136 2.34 26.86 11.97
CA LYS A 136 1.69 27.68 13.00
C LYS A 136 2.00 29.14 12.76
N ASP A 137 1.04 30.00 13.08
CA ASP A 137 1.17 31.45 12.88
C ASP A 137 2.40 32.03 13.61
N SER A 138 2.80 31.46 14.76
CA SER A 138 4.00 31.85 15.51
C SER A 138 5.33 31.53 14.82
N ASP A 139 5.33 30.62 13.86
CA ASP A 139 6.54 30.10 13.22
C ASP A 139 6.69 30.56 11.77
N VAL A 140 5.64 31.14 11.16
CA VAL A 140 5.68 31.67 9.78
C VAL A 140 6.84 32.64 9.59
N ASN A 141 7.02 33.59 10.53
CA ASN A 141 8.08 34.60 10.43
C ASN A 141 9.50 34.05 10.67
N LYS A 142 9.63 32.81 11.17
CA LYS A 142 10.93 32.21 11.48
C LYS A 142 11.49 31.44 10.30
N ILE A 143 10.69 31.17 9.28
CA ILE A 143 11.03 30.26 8.17
C ILE A 143 11.07 31.07 6.89
N SER A 144 12.18 30.98 6.17
CA SER A 144 12.29 31.49 4.81
C SER A 144 12.18 30.33 3.82
N ALA A 145 11.60 30.58 2.64
CA ALA A 145 11.54 29.57 1.57
C ALA A 145 12.94 29.10 1.16
N ASP A 146 13.91 30.02 1.14
CA ASP A 146 15.31 29.73 0.81
C ASP A 146 15.98 28.78 1.80
N ASP A 147 15.56 28.75 3.07
CA ASP A 147 16.11 27.84 4.09
C ASP A 147 15.76 26.37 3.79
N LEU A 148 14.68 26.12 3.03
CA LEU A 148 14.18 24.77 2.73
C LEU A 148 14.80 24.21 1.44
N ILE A 149 15.25 25.08 0.55
CA ILE A 149 15.88 24.71 -0.71
C ILE A 149 17.35 24.41 -0.42
N GLN A 150 17.76 23.15 -0.57
CA GLN A 150 19.18 22.80 -0.42
C GLN A 150 19.99 23.28 -1.63
N GLU A 151 21.18 23.83 -1.38
CA GLU A 151 22.25 23.94 -2.37
C GLU A 151 22.56 22.53 -2.92
N GLY A 152 22.14 22.26 -4.17
CA GLY A 152 22.33 20.96 -4.83
C GLY A 152 21.05 20.32 -5.37
N GLN A 153 19.87 20.91 -5.17
CA GLN A 153 18.73 20.58 -6.03
C GLN A 153 18.92 21.26 -7.39
N GLU A 154 18.86 20.47 -8.47
CA GLU A 154 19.14 20.92 -9.83
C GLU A 154 18.23 22.08 -10.29
N LYS A 155 17.06 22.26 -9.65
CA LYS A 155 16.09 23.32 -9.98
C LYS A 155 15.44 23.89 -8.72
N GLN A 156 15.21 25.21 -8.72
CA GLN A 156 14.62 25.96 -7.61
C GLN A 156 13.13 25.58 -7.43
N VAL A 157 12.81 24.92 -6.32
CA VAL A 157 11.43 24.57 -5.97
C VAL A 157 10.72 25.81 -5.43
N GLN A 158 9.57 26.18 -6.00
CA GLN A 158 8.75 27.27 -5.48
C GLN A 158 8.03 26.80 -4.21
N VAL A 159 8.37 27.38 -3.05
CA VAL A 159 7.77 27.04 -1.76
C VAL A 159 7.01 28.24 -1.21
N GLU A 160 5.70 28.09 -1.03
CA GLU A 160 4.86 29.09 -0.34
C GLU A 160 4.60 28.66 1.11
N ILE A 161 4.81 29.58 2.05
CA ILE A 161 4.64 29.31 3.48
C ILE A 161 3.41 30.06 3.98
N ILE A 162 2.45 29.33 4.56
CA ILE A 162 1.18 29.89 5.02
C ILE A 162 0.88 29.51 6.46
N GLY A 163 0.37 30.49 7.21
CA GLY A 163 -0.18 30.31 8.55
C GLY A 163 -1.64 29.84 8.55
N GLY A 164 -2.04 29.09 9.59
CA GLY A 164 -3.43 28.64 9.76
C GLY A 164 -4.45 29.80 9.78
N LYS A 165 -4.08 30.99 10.26
CA LYS A 165 -4.96 32.16 10.26
C LYS A 165 -5.24 32.68 8.84
N HIS A 166 -4.25 32.65 7.95
CA HIS A 166 -4.42 33.08 6.55
C HIS A 166 -5.41 32.17 5.81
N LEU A 167 -5.32 30.86 6.00
CA LEU A 167 -6.29 29.90 5.46
C LEU A 167 -7.71 30.16 5.96
N LYS A 168 -7.86 30.55 7.23
CA LYS A 168 -9.17 30.82 7.84
C LYS A 168 -9.83 32.10 7.33
N THR A 169 -9.05 33.14 7.03
CA THR A 169 -9.58 34.46 6.64
C THR A 169 -9.70 34.60 5.13
N ASN A 170 -8.61 34.42 4.38
CA ASN A 170 -8.54 34.76 2.96
C ASN A 170 -9.15 33.67 2.08
N TYR A 171 -8.99 32.43 2.52
CA TYR A 171 -9.46 31.24 1.82
C TYR A 171 -10.65 30.61 2.58
N LYS A 172 -11.62 31.40 3.03
CA LYS A 172 -12.86 30.86 3.62
C LYS A 172 -13.82 30.36 2.54
N GLU A 173 -13.93 31.12 1.46
CA GLU A 173 -14.81 30.83 0.33
C GLU A 173 -14.40 29.52 -0.37
N TYR A 174 -15.39 28.74 -0.80
CA TYR A 174 -15.14 27.43 -1.41
C TYR A 174 -14.38 27.53 -2.73
N GLU A 175 -14.71 28.51 -3.57
CA GLU A 175 -14.07 28.69 -4.87
C GLU A 175 -12.61 29.12 -4.72
N ARG A 176 -12.32 30.13 -3.88
CA ARG A 176 -10.96 30.55 -3.61
C ARG A 176 -10.09 29.44 -3.03
N ARG A 177 -10.63 28.63 -2.10
CA ARG A 177 -9.89 27.45 -1.60
C ARG A 177 -9.57 26.46 -2.69
N ARG A 178 -10.54 26.17 -3.56
CA ARG A 178 -10.36 25.21 -4.65
C ARG A 178 -9.28 25.70 -5.63
N ALA A 179 -9.35 26.97 -6.03
CA ALA A 179 -8.39 27.59 -6.94
C ALA A 179 -6.98 27.60 -6.34
N PHE A 180 -6.87 28.01 -5.07
CA PHE A 180 -5.62 28.00 -4.32
C PHE A 180 -5.03 26.57 -4.23
N LEU A 181 -5.82 25.58 -3.81
CA LEU A 181 -5.34 24.20 -3.71
C LEU A 181 -4.99 23.55 -5.05
N SER A 182 -5.58 23.98 -6.17
CA SER A 182 -5.24 23.43 -7.48
C SER A 182 -3.88 23.87 -8.02
N GLU A 183 -3.36 24.99 -7.52
CA GLU A 183 -2.07 25.54 -7.91
C GLU A 183 -0.90 24.70 -7.36
N PHE A 184 -1.07 24.08 -6.18
CA PHE A 184 -0.01 23.29 -5.55
C PHE A 184 -0.07 21.82 -5.97
N SER A 185 1.11 21.21 -6.09
CA SER A 185 1.28 19.77 -6.32
C SER A 185 1.59 19.01 -5.03
N LEU A 186 2.32 19.64 -4.11
CA LEU A 186 2.76 19.05 -2.84
C LEU A 186 2.36 19.96 -1.68
N ILE A 187 1.48 19.46 -0.81
CA ILE A 187 1.04 20.18 0.39
C ILE A 187 1.62 19.50 1.62
N LEU A 188 2.42 20.24 2.38
CA LEU A 188 3.00 19.85 3.64
C LEU A 188 2.37 20.64 4.79
N ALA A 189 2.19 20.00 5.94
CA ALA A 189 1.61 20.62 7.11
C ALA A 189 2.30 20.17 8.39
N ASP A 190 2.55 21.10 9.31
CA ASP A 190 3.09 20.74 10.63
C ASP A 190 2.13 19.77 11.35
N ASP A 191 2.71 18.76 12.01
CA ASP A 191 1.97 17.70 12.73
C ASP A 191 0.97 18.26 13.76
N ASN A 192 1.23 19.45 14.30
CA ASN A 192 0.33 20.10 15.25
C ASN A 192 -0.93 20.69 14.62
N ILE A 193 -0.87 21.08 13.34
CA ILE A 193 -1.98 21.72 12.62
C ILE A 193 -2.78 20.72 11.82
N ILE A 194 -2.18 19.60 11.43
CA ILE A 194 -2.78 18.61 10.51
C ILE A 194 -4.18 18.14 10.95
N THR A 195 -4.44 18.04 12.25
CA THR A 195 -5.73 17.63 12.81
C THR A 195 -6.84 18.68 12.63
N THR A 196 -6.47 19.95 12.45
CA THR A 196 -7.40 21.08 12.24
C THR A 196 -7.68 21.36 10.76
N LEU A 197 -6.79 20.91 9.87
CA LEU A 197 -6.89 21.15 8.42
C LEU A 197 -8.16 20.63 7.73
N PRO A 198 -8.78 19.50 8.14
CA PRO A 198 -10.03 19.06 7.53
C PRO A 198 -11.15 20.11 7.60
N LYS A 199 -11.17 20.91 8.67
CA LYS A 199 -12.14 22.00 8.84
C LYS A 199 -11.77 23.25 8.03
N LEU A 200 -10.48 23.52 7.84
CA LEU A 200 -9.98 24.71 7.15
C LEU A 200 -9.97 24.54 5.62
N LEU A 201 -9.36 23.47 5.12
CA LEU A 201 -9.24 23.20 3.68
C LEU A 201 -10.53 22.63 3.07
N GLY A 202 -11.37 22.01 3.90
CA GLY A 202 -12.61 21.37 3.49
C GLY A 202 -12.40 19.99 2.85
N GLY A 203 -13.49 19.25 2.66
CA GLY A 203 -13.44 17.85 2.21
C GLY A 203 -12.84 17.65 0.81
N LYS A 204 -12.92 18.66 -0.07
CA LYS A 204 -12.40 18.56 -1.44
C LYS A 204 -10.88 18.34 -1.47
N ALA A 205 -10.15 18.94 -0.54
CA ALA A 205 -8.70 18.78 -0.41
C ALA A 205 -8.30 17.32 -0.16
N TYR A 206 -9.15 16.56 0.53
CA TYR A 206 -8.86 15.17 0.91
C TYR A 206 -9.31 14.15 -0.12
N ASN A 207 -9.91 14.59 -1.23
CA ASN A 207 -10.35 13.68 -2.30
C ASN A 207 -9.17 13.22 -3.15
N LYS A 208 -8.35 14.17 -3.63
CA LYS A 208 -7.14 13.89 -4.43
C LYS A 208 -5.93 13.68 -3.53
N LEU A 209 -4.95 12.91 -4.01
CA LEU A 209 -3.72 12.62 -3.27
C LEU A 209 -2.83 13.87 -3.14
N GLU A 210 -2.61 14.60 -4.25
CA GLU A 210 -1.79 15.83 -4.30
C GLU A 210 -2.27 16.92 -3.33
N THR A 211 -3.59 17.12 -3.26
CA THR A 211 -4.19 18.16 -2.42
C THR A 211 -4.35 17.75 -0.96
N THR A 212 -4.06 16.49 -0.62
CA THR A 212 -4.15 16.01 0.76
C THR A 212 -2.86 16.38 1.50
N PRO A 213 -2.92 17.13 2.62
CA PRO A 213 -1.73 17.54 3.35
C PRO A 213 -0.94 16.36 3.92
N ILE A 214 0.38 16.39 3.76
CA ILE A 214 1.33 15.45 4.36
C ILE A 214 1.87 16.05 5.67
N GLY A 215 1.86 15.25 6.74
CA GLY A 215 2.44 15.66 8.02
C GLY A 215 3.96 15.76 7.96
N ILE A 216 4.50 16.92 8.36
CA ILE A 216 5.93 17.16 8.53
C ILE A 216 6.22 17.56 9.97
N ARG A 217 7.32 17.04 10.51
CA ARG A 217 7.76 17.36 11.87
C ARG A 217 8.65 18.60 11.86
N ALA A 218 8.13 19.72 12.35
CA ALA A 218 8.91 20.95 12.52
C ALA A 218 9.56 21.11 13.92
N TYR A 219 9.12 20.31 14.90
CA TYR A 219 9.47 20.47 16.31
C TYR A 219 10.40 19.36 16.81
N ALA A 220 11.45 19.76 17.54
CA ALA A 220 12.32 18.89 18.32
C ALA A 220 12.21 19.31 19.80
N ASN A 221 11.97 18.36 20.70
CA ASN A 221 11.87 18.62 22.15
C ASN A 221 10.93 19.79 22.53
N LYS A 222 9.75 19.87 21.89
CA LYS A 222 8.73 20.92 22.07
C LYS A 222 9.15 22.33 21.60
N GLN A 223 10.35 22.49 21.05
CA GLN A 223 10.81 23.74 20.45
C GLN A 223 10.88 23.64 18.93
N PHE A 224 10.66 24.77 18.27
CA PHE A 224 10.77 24.87 16.82
C PHE A 224 12.25 24.76 16.42
N SER A 225 12.57 23.86 15.48
CA SER A 225 13.93 23.62 15.02
C SER A 225 13.99 23.63 13.49
N LYS A 226 14.63 24.66 12.93
CA LYS A 226 14.85 24.79 11.48
C LYS A 226 15.51 23.55 10.88
N LYS A 227 16.57 23.05 11.52
CA LYS A 227 17.32 21.86 11.07
C LYS A 227 16.43 20.62 10.98
N THR A 228 15.50 20.46 11.93
CA THR A 228 14.58 19.32 11.94
C THR A 228 13.56 19.41 10.82
N LEU A 229 13.06 20.63 10.54
CA LEU A 229 12.14 20.88 9.43
C LEU A 229 12.81 20.58 8.09
N VAL A 230 13.99 21.15 7.82
CA VAL A 230 14.75 20.93 6.57
C VAL A 230 15.06 19.44 6.36
N ASN A 231 15.55 18.74 7.40
CA ASN A 231 15.82 17.31 7.29
C ASN A 231 14.57 16.48 7.03
N SER A 232 13.43 16.87 7.63
CA SER A 232 12.15 16.19 7.40
C SER A 232 11.63 16.46 5.99
N PHE A 233 11.80 17.69 5.49
CA PHE A 233 11.45 18.09 4.13
C PHE A 233 12.24 17.26 3.11
N ASN A 234 13.57 17.23 3.24
CA ASN A 234 14.44 16.48 2.32
C ASN A 234 14.12 14.99 2.32
N LYS A 235 13.78 14.43 3.49
CA LYS A 235 13.36 13.04 3.59
C LYS A 235 12.08 12.79 2.81
N ILE A 236 11.07 13.65 2.96
CA ILE A 236 9.79 13.52 2.27
C ILE A 236 10.00 13.69 0.76
N TYR A 237 10.71 14.73 0.35
CA TYR A 237 10.97 15.06 -1.05
C TYR A 237 11.77 13.97 -1.77
N THR A 238 12.81 13.44 -1.14
CA THR A 238 13.76 12.54 -1.83
C THR A 238 13.36 11.07 -1.76
N SER A 239 12.86 10.63 -0.60
CA SER A 239 12.81 9.20 -0.25
C SER A 239 11.43 8.66 0.08
N LYS A 240 10.38 9.51 0.08
CA LYS A 240 9.04 9.11 0.50
C LYS A 240 8.00 9.36 -0.57
N LEU A 241 7.06 8.42 -0.66
CA LEU A 241 5.90 8.49 -1.53
C LEU A 241 4.63 8.47 -0.67
N PRO A 242 3.73 9.45 -0.83
CA PRO A 242 2.47 9.46 -0.09
C PRO A 242 1.51 8.40 -0.63
N VAL A 243 0.88 7.66 0.28
CA VAL A 243 -0.15 6.68 -0.02
C VAL A 243 -1.37 6.94 0.85
N LYS A 244 -2.53 7.05 0.20
CA LYS A 244 -3.82 7.12 0.88
C LYS A 244 -4.35 5.72 1.11
N LEU A 245 -4.58 5.37 2.38
CA LEU A 245 -5.17 4.09 2.76
C LEU A 245 -6.69 4.24 2.87
N PRO A 246 -7.48 3.56 2.02
CA PRO A 246 -8.94 3.56 2.13
C PRO A 246 -9.43 2.47 3.09
N ARG A 247 -10.73 2.53 3.41
CA ARG A 247 -11.42 1.46 4.15
C ARG A 247 -11.57 0.17 3.36
N GLY A 248 -11.54 0.25 2.03
CA GLY A 248 -11.65 -0.94 1.17
C GLY A 248 -10.43 -1.84 1.26
N THR A 249 -10.49 -2.92 0.49
CA THR A 249 -9.39 -3.88 0.30
C THR A 249 -8.39 -3.43 -0.75
N THR A 250 -8.68 -2.38 -1.51
CA THR A 250 -7.88 -1.95 -2.65
C THR A 250 -7.26 -0.58 -2.38
N VAL A 251 -5.93 -0.49 -2.47
CA VAL A 251 -5.15 0.75 -2.43
C VAL A 251 -4.59 1.03 -3.81
N ASN A 252 -4.66 2.28 -4.23
CA ASN A 252 -4.00 2.76 -5.44
C ASN A 252 -2.82 3.67 -5.06
N VAL A 253 -1.60 3.25 -5.41
CA VAL A 253 -0.36 3.98 -5.21
C VAL A 253 0.03 4.64 -6.54
N HIS A 254 0.19 5.97 -6.52
CA HIS A 254 0.57 6.72 -7.72
C HIS A 254 2.10 6.68 -7.85
N LEU A 255 2.63 6.13 -8.93
CA LEU A 255 4.07 5.98 -9.15
C LEU A 255 4.67 7.08 -10.04
N GLY A 256 3.83 7.91 -10.67
CA GLY A 256 4.23 9.00 -11.56
C GLY A 256 4.00 8.67 -13.03
N ASN A 257 4.39 9.60 -13.91
CA ASN A 257 4.30 9.42 -15.35
C ASN A 257 5.47 8.57 -15.88
N LEU A 258 5.22 7.72 -16.89
CA LEU A 258 6.24 6.94 -17.60
C LEU A 258 7.40 7.77 -18.17
N ALA A 259 7.15 9.02 -18.57
CA ALA A 259 8.17 9.91 -19.12
C ALA A 259 9.23 10.33 -18.08
N TRP A 260 8.87 10.37 -16.79
CA TRP A 260 9.72 10.91 -15.73
C TRP A 260 10.89 10.00 -15.34
N PHE A 261 10.73 8.69 -15.48
CA PHE A 261 11.73 7.72 -15.03
C PHE A 261 12.13 6.74 -16.13
N LYS A 262 13.36 6.22 -15.98
CA LYS A 262 13.80 5.05 -16.74
C LYS A 262 13.17 3.79 -16.17
N ASP A 263 12.98 2.77 -17.00
CA ASP A 263 12.38 1.48 -16.61
C ASP A 263 13.04 0.87 -15.36
N GLN A 264 14.38 0.93 -15.27
CA GLN A 264 15.12 0.40 -14.11
C GLN A 264 14.81 1.13 -12.80
N GLN A 265 14.56 2.44 -12.86
CA GLN A 265 14.24 3.24 -11.67
C GLN A 265 12.83 2.90 -11.16
N PHE A 266 11.87 2.68 -12.07
CA PHE A 266 10.56 2.17 -11.70
C PHE A 266 10.63 0.80 -11.05
N VAL A 267 11.44 -0.12 -11.60
CA VAL A 267 11.62 -1.45 -11.02
C VAL A 267 12.15 -1.38 -9.58
N ASP A 268 13.20 -0.58 -9.35
CA ASP A 268 13.79 -0.40 -8.02
C ASP A 268 12.76 0.19 -7.02
N ASN A 269 11.95 1.14 -7.47
CA ASN A 269 10.91 1.77 -6.66
C ASN A 269 9.78 0.78 -6.31
N ILE A 270 9.26 0.05 -7.30
CA ILE A 270 8.20 -0.94 -7.10
C ILE A 270 8.68 -2.08 -6.19
N GLU A 271 9.93 -2.53 -6.34
CA GLU A 271 10.50 -3.58 -5.48
C GLU A 271 10.52 -3.18 -4.00
N LEU A 272 10.93 -1.95 -3.68
CA LEU A 272 10.92 -1.46 -2.30
C LEU A 272 9.51 -1.29 -1.75
N LEU A 273 8.60 -0.74 -2.55
CA LEU A 273 7.21 -0.60 -2.16
C LEU A 273 6.59 -1.97 -1.86
N LEU A 274 6.77 -2.94 -2.76
CA LEU A 274 6.28 -4.31 -2.57
C LEU A 274 6.78 -4.93 -1.27
N LYS A 275 8.07 -4.80 -0.96
CA LYS A 275 8.63 -5.28 0.32
C LYS A 275 7.92 -4.63 1.51
N GLU A 276 7.84 -3.30 1.54
CA GLU A 276 7.19 -2.57 2.63
C GLU A 276 5.71 -2.94 2.78
N PHE A 277 5.01 -3.17 1.66
CA PHE A 277 3.60 -3.52 1.66
C PHE A 277 3.37 -4.96 2.12
N ILE A 278 4.17 -5.92 1.64
CA ILE A 278 4.06 -7.35 2.02
C ILE A 278 4.42 -7.56 3.49
N ASP A 279 5.41 -6.83 4.01
CA ASP A 279 5.83 -6.95 5.41
C ASP A 279 4.78 -6.38 6.38
N ASN A 280 4.02 -5.36 5.96
CA ASN A 280 3.06 -4.66 6.81
C ASN A 280 1.62 -5.17 6.69
N TYR A 281 1.25 -5.79 5.57
CA TYR A 281 -0.14 -6.16 5.26
C TYR A 281 -0.23 -7.54 4.59
N SER A 282 -1.33 -8.25 4.83
CA SER A 282 -1.64 -9.56 4.23
C SER A 282 -2.15 -9.42 2.78
N ILE A 283 -1.24 -9.07 1.87
CA ILE A 283 -1.58 -8.78 0.47
C ILE A 283 -2.05 -10.02 -0.27
N ARG A 284 -3.20 -9.89 -0.91
CA ARG A 284 -3.79 -10.88 -1.81
C ARG A 284 -3.15 -10.82 -3.20
N SER A 285 -3.14 -9.63 -3.80
CA SER A 285 -2.64 -9.46 -5.16
C SER A 285 -2.12 -8.05 -5.40
N VAL A 286 -1.17 -7.92 -6.33
CA VAL A 286 -0.66 -6.63 -6.77
C VAL A 286 -0.72 -6.54 -8.28
N PHE A 287 -1.26 -5.43 -8.77
CA PHE A 287 -1.38 -5.11 -10.18
C PHE A 287 -0.68 -3.79 -10.49
N VAL A 288 -0.07 -3.70 -11.67
CA VAL A 288 0.41 -2.42 -12.23
C VAL A 288 -0.44 -2.07 -13.44
N LYS A 289 -0.79 -0.80 -13.58
CA LYS A 289 -1.49 -0.27 -14.75
C LYS A 289 -1.10 1.17 -15.04
N CYS A 290 -1.39 1.62 -16.24
CA CYS A 290 -1.54 3.05 -16.54
C CYS A 290 -3.01 3.46 -16.37
N ASN A 291 -3.39 4.69 -16.69
CA ASN A 291 -4.79 5.10 -16.59
C ASN A 291 -5.67 4.45 -17.66
N ASN A 292 -5.19 4.39 -18.91
CA ASN A 292 -5.89 3.76 -20.02
C ASN A 292 -5.60 2.24 -20.14
N SER A 293 -4.39 1.80 -19.78
CA SER A 293 -3.99 0.39 -19.90
C SER A 293 -4.79 -0.59 -19.02
N PRO A 294 -5.04 -1.83 -19.50
CA PRO A 294 -5.41 -2.95 -18.66
C PRO A 294 -4.41 -3.24 -17.54
N VAL A 295 -4.86 -3.96 -16.51
CA VAL A 295 -4.05 -4.33 -15.34
C VAL A 295 -3.09 -5.49 -15.63
N LEU A 296 -1.86 -5.37 -15.16
CA LEU A 296 -0.84 -6.42 -15.23
C LEU A 296 -0.59 -7.02 -13.84
N PRO A 297 -0.86 -8.33 -13.62
CA PRO A 297 -0.62 -8.97 -12.33
C PRO A 297 0.88 -9.18 -12.09
N LEU A 298 1.39 -8.63 -10.99
CA LEU A 298 2.77 -8.84 -10.54
C LEU A 298 2.88 -9.94 -9.50
N TYR A 299 1.99 -9.89 -8.50
CA TYR A 299 2.02 -10.74 -7.32
C TYR A 299 0.63 -11.29 -7.02
N TYR A 300 0.58 -12.54 -6.58
CA TYR A 300 -0.65 -13.19 -6.15
C TYR A 300 -0.31 -14.18 -5.04
N ASN A 301 -1.08 -14.13 -3.95
CA ASN A 301 -0.94 -15.01 -2.80
C ASN A 301 -2.27 -15.74 -2.57
N GLN A 302 -2.25 -17.06 -2.72
CA GLN A 302 -3.43 -17.93 -2.54
C GLN A 302 -3.69 -18.23 -1.07
N ASP A 303 -2.65 -18.45 -0.28
CA ASP A 303 -2.75 -18.87 1.14
C ASP A 303 -3.59 -17.88 1.97
N VAL A 304 -3.46 -16.59 1.65
CA VAL A 304 -4.22 -15.52 2.30
C VAL A 304 -5.73 -15.63 2.08
N LEU A 305 -6.18 -16.25 0.98
CA LEU A 305 -7.62 -16.45 0.69
C LEU A 305 -8.21 -17.58 1.52
N ASP A 306 -7.42 -18.63 1.77
CA ASP A 306 -7.83 -19.77 2.58
C ASP A 306 -8.01 -19.36 4.04
N GLU A 307 -7.20 -18.42 4.53
CA GLU A 307 -7.36 -17.82 5.86
C GLU A 307 -8.70 -17.08 6.02
N ILE A 308 -9.18 -16.37 4.99
CA ILE A 308 -10.49 -15.69 5.03
C ILE A 308 -11.61 -16.70 5.16
N SER A 309 -11.56 -17.70 4.28
CA SER A 309 -12.57 -18.73 4.19
C SER A 309 -12.67 -19.47 5.52
N SER A 310 -11.52 -19.76 6.14
CA SER A 310 -11.43 -20.37 7.46
C SER A 310 -11.99 -19.48 8.57
N LYS A 311 -11.63 -18.18 8.62
CA LYS A 311 -12.18 -17.24 9.61
C LYS A 311 -13.69 -17.08 9.49
N LYS A 312 -14.21 -16.96 8.27
CA LYS A 312 -15.66 -16.86 8.03
C LYS A 312 -16.40 -18.14 8.42
N GLN A 313 -15.77 -19.31 8.27
CA GLN A 313 -16.34 -20.57 8.75
C GLN A 313 -16.29 -20.68 10.28
N GLN A 314 -15.24 -20.16 10.93
CA GLN A 314 -15.15 -20.10 12.40
C GLN A 314 -16.20 -19.15 12.98
N GLU A 315 -16.35 -17.94 12.45
CA GLU A 315 -17.39 -16.98 12.90
C GLU A 315 -18.81 -17.55 12.77
N LYS A 316 -19.07 -18.38 11.75
CA LYS A 316 -20.36 -19.08 11.61
C LYS A 316 -20.54 -20.23 12.61
N ARG A 317 -19.45 -20.82 13.10
CA ARG A 317 -19.47 -21.95 14.05
C ARG A 317 -19.48 -21.46 15.50
N GLU A 318 -18.88 -20.32 15.79
CA GLU A 318 -18.85 -19.67 17.11
C GLU A 318 -20.13 -18.87 17.42
N VAL A 319 -21.30 -19.42 17.09
CA VAL A 319 -22.53 -18.95 17.72
C VAL A 319 -22.51 -19.52 19.15
N PRO A 320 -22.55 -18.67 20.20
CA PRO A 320 -22.59 -19.16 21.58
C PRO A 320 -23.80 -20.09 21.76
N GLU A 321 -23.58 -21.31 22.26
CA GLU A 321 -24.68 -22.25 22.57
C GLU A 321 -25.70 -21.65 23.56
N ASP A 322 -25.29 -20.67 24.36
CA ASP A 322 -26.10 -19.93 25.33
C ASP A 322 -27.26 -19.11 24.70
N GLN A 323 -27.31 -18.96 23.37
CA GLN A 323 -28.38 -18.25 22.66
C GLN A 323 -29.37 -19.18 21.93
N LEU A 324 -29.17 -20.50 22.02
CA LEU A 324 -30.07 -21.49 21.43
C LEU A 324 -31.11 -21.91 22.46
N VAL A 325 -32.30 -21.30 22.40
CA VAL A 325 -33.44 -21.74 23.20
C VAL A 325 -34.33 -22.64 22.34
N ASP A 326 -34.69 -23.80 22.89
CA ASP A 326 -35.62 -24.72 22.24
C ASP A 326 -37.06 -24.23 22.42
N ILE A 327 -37.61 -23.64 21.36
CA ILE A 327 -39.04 -23.34 21.27
C ILE A 327 -39.67 -24.46 20.43
N ASP A 328 -40.42 -25.36 21.08
CA ASP A 328 -41.23 -26.40 20.44
C ASP A 328 -40.44 -27.30 19.45
N GLY A 329 -39.27 -27.77 19.88
CA GLY A 329 -38.41 -28.69 19.10
C GLY A 329 -37.55 -28.03 18.01
N VAL A 330 -37.54 -26.69 17.92
CA VAL A 330 -36.70 -25.94 17.00
C VAL A 330 -35.72 -25.06 17.79
N LYS A 331 -34.42 -25.28 17.58
CA LYS A 331 -33.36 -24.42 18.12
C LYS A 331 -33.39 -23.08 17.39
N VAL A 332 -33.80 -22.02 18.07
CA VAL A 332 -33.84 -20.66 17.53
C VAL A 332 -32.80 -19.81 18.25
N GLN A 333 -32.01 -19.04 17.48
CA GLN A 333 -31.10 -18.04 18.04
C GLN A 333 -31.90 -16.80 18.45
N LEU A 334 -31.99 -16.53 19.75
CA LEU A 334 -32.66 -15.35 20.29
C LEU A 334 -31.62 -14.27 20.60
N SER A 335 -31.87 -13.02 20.20
CA SER A 335 -31.04 -11.88 20.63
C SER A 335 -31.28 -11.56 22.10
N THR A 336 -30.40 -10.77 22.74
CA THR A 336 -30.58 -10.33 24.14
C THR A 336 -31.92 -9.65 24.39
N PHE A 337 -32.46 -8.94 23.40
CA PHE A 337 -33.78 -8.35 23.44
C PHE A 337 -34.90 -9.39 23.33
N ASP A 338 -34.72 -10.41 22.50
CA ASP A 338 -35.70 -11.49 22.33
C ASP A 338 -35.75 -12.43 23.53
N GLN A 339 -34.62 -12.64 24.21
CA GLN A 339 -34.57 -13.37 25.47
C GLN A 339 -35.37 -12.63 26.55
N ALA A 340 -35.20 -11.31 26.67
CA ALA A 340 -36.00 -10.50 27.57
C ALA A 340 -37.51 -10.52 27.21
N LEU A 341 -37.85 -10.50 25.92
CA LEU A 341 -39.24 -10.64 25.47
C LEU A 341 -39.82 -12.03 25.77
N MET A 342 -39.01 -13.08 25.66
CA MET A 342 -39.42 -14.44 26.00
C MET A 342 -39.67 -14.59 27.51
N GLU A 343 -38.87 -13.95 28.35
CA GLU A 343 -39.05 -13.96 29.81
C GLU A 343 -40.30 -13.19 30.29
N ILE A 344 -40.72 -12.16 29.54
CA ILE A 344 -41.87 -11.32 29.87
C ILE A 344 -43.18 -11.85 29.25
N ALA A 345 -43.10 -12.56 28.14
CA ALA A 345 -44.27 -13.06 27.42
C ALA A 345 -44.94 -14.25 28.13
N ASN A 346 -46.27 -14.33 28.01
CA ASN A 346 -47.03 -15.50 28.47
C ASN A 346 -46.62 -16.75 27.66
N PRO A 347 -46.53 -17.93 28.28
CA PRO A 347 -46.02 -19.15 27.65
C PRO A 347 -46.80 -19.59 26.39
N ASP A 348 -48.08 -19.21 26.29
CA ASP A 348 -48.93 -19.55 25.15
C ASP A 348 -48.67 -18.65 23.92
N ASP A 349 -48.23 -17.41 24.12
CA ASP A 349 -48.03 -16.41 23.05
C ASP A 349 -46.62 -16.46 22.43
N VAL A 350 -45.68 -17.17 23.07
CA VAL A 350 -44.28 -17.28 22.64
C VAL A 350 -44.17 -17.83 21.20
N LYS A 351 -45.07 -18.74 20.81
CA LYS A 351 -45.08 -19.33 19.46
C LYS A 351 -45.44 -18.31 18.38
N ASP A 352 -46.39 -17.43 18.67
CA ASP A 352 -46.86 -16.42 17.72
C ASP A 352 -45.89 -15.23 17.62
N ILE A 353 -45.30 -14.83 18.74
CA ILE A 353 -44.29 -13.76 18.80
C ILE A 353 -43.03 -14.16 18.01
N PHE A 354 -42.61 -15.42 18.08
CA PHE A 354 -41.39 -15.91 17.43
C PHE A 354 -41.64 -16.71 16.13
N ALA A 355 -42.87 -16.79 15.62
CA ALA A 355 -43.24 -17.56 14.42
C ALA A 355 -42.36 -17.25 13.19
N LYS A 356 -42.02 -15.96 12.98
CA LYS A 356 -41.16 -15.54 11.86
C LYS A 356 -39.73 -16.10 11.99
N LYS A 357 -39.19 -16.17 13.21
CA LYS A 357 -37.83 -16.68 13.49
C LYS A 357 -37.78 -18.20 13.44
N ILE A 358 -38.83 -18.87 13.94
CA ILE A 358 -39.00 -20.33 13.83
C ILE A 358 -39.06 -20.75 12.35
N ASN A 359 -39.82 -20.03 11.52
CA ASN A 359 -39.91 -20.33 10.09
C ASN A 359 -38.61 -20.06 9.33
N ALA A 360 -37.85 -19.03 9.71
CA ALA A 360 -36.53 -18.78 9.14
C ALA A 360 -35.52 -19.88 9.50
N ALA A 361 -35.51 -20.34 10.75
CA ALA A 361 -34.66 -21.44 11.21
C ALA A 361 -35.02 -22.79 10.54
N LYS A 362 -36.32 -23.06 10.32
CA LYS A 362 -36.78 -24.23 9.55
C LYS A 362 -36.33 -24.19 8.09
N ARG A 363 -36.31 -23.01 7.47
CA ARG A 363 -35.81 -22.82 6.09
C ARG A 363 -34.30 -23.02 5.99
N GLN A 364 -33.52 -22.46 6.92
CA GLN A 364 -32.06 -22.66 6.94
C GLN A 364 -31.67 -24.13 7.13
N ARG A 365 -32.38 -24.89 7.98
CA ARG A 365 -32.18 -26.34 8.11
C ARG A 365 -32.55 -27.15 6.87
N ALA A 366 -33.40 -26.62 5.98
CA ALA A 366 -33.72 -27.26 4.71
C ALA A 366 -32.62 -27.01 3.67
N ASP A 367 -32.08 -25.79 3.61
CA ASP A 367 -30.95 -25.45 2.73
C ASP A 367 -29.66 -26.20 3.11
N ASP A 368 -29.41 -26.45 4.41
CA ASP A 368 -28.25 -27.23 4.87
C ASP A 368 -28.38 -28.75 4.61
N LYS A 369 -29.59 -29.26 4.27
CA LYS A 369 -29.84 -30.69 3.99
C LYS A 369 -29.79 -31.04 2.49
N GLU A 370 -29.75 -30.07 1.60
CA GLU A 370 -29.50 -30.30 0.17
C GLU A 370 -28.07 -29.92 -0.19
N PRO A 371 -27.12 -30.84 0.07
CA PRO A 371 -26.17 -31.15 -0.98
C PRO A 371 -25.84 -32.64 -0.98
N GLU A 372 -26.47 -33.43 -1.85
CA GLU A 372 -25.85 -34.59 -2.52
C GLU A 372 -26.84 -35.23 -3.52
N THR A 373 -26.35 -35.43 -4.75
CA THR A 373 -26.96 -36.15 -5.90
C THR A 373 -27.79 -35.37 -6.94
N GLU A 374 -27.24 -34.29 -7.51
CA GLU A 374 -27.52 -34.00 -8.92
C GLU A 374 -26.63 -34.89 -9.80
N THR A 375 -27.25 -35.98 -10.28
CA THR A 375 -26.69 -36.84 -11.31
C THR A 375 -26.67 -36.11 -12.64
N VAL A 376 -25.47 -36.00 -13.22
CA VAL A 376 -25.22 -35.53 -14.59
C VAL A 376 -26.04 -36.36 -15.57
N LYS A 377 -27.14 -35.80 -16.10
CA LYS A 377 -27.82 -36.36 -17.27
C LYS A 377 -27.00 -36.04 -18.51
N LYS A 378 -26.40 -37.10 -19.08
CA LYS A 378 -25.85 -37.15 -20.44
C LYS A 378 -26.91 -36.65 -21.44
N ALA A 379 -26.58 -35.60 -22.20
CA ALA A 379 -27.28 -35.29 -23.43
C ALA A 379 -26.71 -36.17 -24.56
N LYS A 380 -27.56 -37.00 -25.15
CA LYS A 380 -27.42 -37.54 -26.50
C LYS A 380 -28.58 -36.98 -27.32
N ASN A 381 -28.28 -36.05 -28.23
CA ASN A 381 -28.44 -36.22 -29.68
C ASN A 381 -27.82 -35.01 -30.38
#